data_AF-A0A5C7K3R2-F1
#
_entry.id   AF-A0A5C7K3R2-F1
#
_cell.length_a   1.000
_cell.length_b   1.000
_cell.length_c   1.000
_cell.angle_alpha   90.00
_cell.angle_beta   90.00
_cell.angle_gamma   90.00
#
_symmetry.space_group_name_H-M   'P 1'
#
loop_
_entity.id
_entity.type
_entity.pdbx_description
1 polymer ?
#
loop_
_entity_poly.entity_id
_entity_poly.type
_entity_poly.pdbx_seq_one_letter_code
_entity_poly.pdbx_strand_id
1 'polypeptide(L)'
;MARHAVEFTQAADWLGQADGLLITAGAGMGVDSGLPDFRGTEGFWRAYPALAAARLSFEEIANPGHFARDPQLAWGFYGHRLDLYRRTVPHEGFSILRRFAAT
;
A
#
# COMPACT_ATOMS: atom_id res chain seq x y z
N MET A 1 10.21 -17.48 21.46
CA MET A 1 11.32 -16.91 20.66
C MET A 1 12.11 -17.95 19.87
N ALA A 2 12.55 -19.08 20.47
CA ALA A 2 13.33 -20.11 19.77
C ALA A 2 12.64 -20.76 18.56
N ARG A 3 11.31 -20.96 18.60
CA ARG A 3 10.54 -21.56 17.49
C ARG A 3 10.60 -20.72 16.19
N HIS A 4 10.49 -19.41 16.32
CA HIS A 4 10.54 -18.50 15.17
C HIS A 4 11.95 -18.38 14.58
N ALA A 5 13.01 -18.57 15.37
CA ALA A 5 14.37 -18.55 14.86
C ALA A 5 14.61 -19.69 13.85
N VAL A 6 14.10 -20.89 14.15
CA VAL A 6 14.19 -22.05 13.24
C VAL A 6 13.37 -21.79 11.96
N GLU A 7 12.17 -21.24 12.10
CA GLU A 7 11.29 -20.89 10.97
C GLU A 7 11.95 -19.86 10.04
N PHE A 8 12.62 -18.83 10.58
CA PHE A 8 13.32 -17.82 9.77
C PHE A 8 14.56 -18.35 9.07
N THR A 9 15.36 -19.20 9.73
CA THR A 9 16.51 -19.85 9.07
C THR A 9 16.05 -20.68 7.87
N GLN A 10 15.00 -21.49 8.06
CA GLN A 10 14.45 -22.30 6.97
C GLN A 10 13.93 -21.44 5.81
N ALA A 11 13.25 -20.32 6.11
CA ALA A 11 12.79 -19.39 5.08
C ALA A 11 13.96 -18.76 4.31
N ALA A 12 15.04 -18.40 5.00
CA ALA A 12 16.24 -17.85 4.36
C ALA A 12 16.91 -18.87 3.42
N ASP A 13 16.99 -20.15 3.84
CA ASP A 13 17.52 -21.22 3.01
C ASP A 13 16.68 -21.42 1.75
N TRP A 14 15.35 -21.43 1.86
CA TRP A 14 14.46 -21.52 0.70
C TRP A 14 14.61 -20.35 -0.26
N LEU A 15 14.77 -19.12 0.25
CA LEU A 15 15.03 -17.95 -0.57
C LEU A 15 16.37 -18.05 -1.31
N GLY A 16 17.41 -18.57 -0.65
CA GLY A 16 18.75 -18.72 -1.24
C GLY A 16 18.86 -19.85 -2.28
N GLN A 17 17.98 -20.84 -2.23
CA GLN A 17 17.95 -21.99 -3.14
C GLN A 17 16.95 -21.83 -4.29
N ALA A 18 16.12 -20.79 -4.29
CA ALA A 18 15.09 -20.61 -5.30
C ALA A 18 15.70 -20.25 -6.66
N ASP A 19 15.27 -20.95 -7.71
CA ASP A 19 15.61 -20.61 -9.10
C ASP A 19 14.96 -19.29 -9.57
N GLY A 20 13.94 -18.82 -8.85
CA GLY A 20 13.25 -17.57 -9.12
C GLY A 20 12.32 -17.16 -7.98
N LEU A 21 12.11 -15.86 -7.83
CA LEU A 21 11.32 -15.28 -6.74
C LEU A 21 10.15 -14.46 -7.29
N LEU A 22 8.92 -14.81 -6.89
CA LEU A 22 7.71 -14.01 -7.13
C LEU A 22 7.31 -13.29 -5.84
N ILE A 23 7.44 -11.97 -5.83
CA ILE A 23 7.01 -11.13 -4.69
C ILE A 23 5.66 -10.50 -5.02
N THR A 24 4.62 -10.85 -4.26
CA THR A 24 3.31 -10.20 -4.33
C THR A 24 3.17 -9.20 -3.17
N ALA A 25 2.90 -7.93 -3.48
CA ALA A 25 2.69 -6.89 -2.48
C ALA A 25 1.34 -6.21 -2.66
N GLY A 26 0.71 -5.84 -1.55
CA GLY A 26 -0.50 -5.02 -1.51
C GLY A 26 -0.27 -3.68 -0.81
N ALA A 27 -1.35 -2.93 -0.57
CA ALA A 27 -1.30 -1.62 0.10
C ALA A 27 -0.57 -1.66 1.47
N GLY A 28 -0.59 -2.82 2.16
CA GLY A 28 0.13 -3.04 3.41
C GLY A 28 1.63 -2.75 3.34
N MET A 29 2.27 -2.91 2.18
CA MET A 29 3.69 -2.58 1.99
C MET A 29 3.97 -1.08 2.18
N GLY A 30 2.98 -0.21 1.94
CA GLY A 30 3.13 1.23 2.11
C GLY A 30 2.94 1.73 3.56
N VAL A 31 2.39 0.89 4.46
CA VAL A 31 1.96 1.32 5.81
C VAL A 31 3.14 1.80 6.64
N ASP A 32 4.25 1.07 6.61
CA ASP A 32 5.49 1.45 7.32
C ASP A 32 6.11 2.74 6.76
N SER A 33 5.71 3.15 5.54
CA SER A 33 6.10 4.45 4.95
C SER A 33 5.09 5.57 5.23
N GLY A 34 4.07 5.30 6.04
CA GLY A 34 3.02 6.26 6.40
C GLY A 34 1.89 6.40 5.36
N LEU A 35 1.81 5.53 4.35
CA LEU A 35 0.68 5.51 3.44
C LEU A 35 -0.52 4.80 4.09
N PRO A 36 -1.75 5.29 3.88
CA PRO A 36 -2.94 4.60 4.38
C PRO A 36 -3.09 3.26 3.65
N ASP A 37 -3.44 2.22 4.40
CA ASP A 37 -4.06 1.03 3.80
C ASP A 37 -5.58 1.22 3.66
N PHE A 38 -6.22 0.27 3.00
CA PHE A 38 -7.67 0.28 2.76
C PHE A 38 -8.39 -0.77 3.62
N ARG A 39 -7.84 -1.14 4.79
CA ARG A 39 -8.48 -2.12 5.68
C ARG A 39 -9.66 -1.50 6.41
N GLY A 40 -10.78 -1.44 5.71
CA GLY A 40 -12.07 -1.00 6.24
C GLY A 40 -12.30 0.51 6.10
N THR A 41 -13.59 0.86 6.16
CA THR A 41 -14.10 2.21 5.91
C THR A 41 -13.54 3.25 6.90
N GLU A 42 -13.36 2.87 8.17
CA GLU A 42 -12.84 3.76 9.22
C GLU A 42 -11.39 4.20 8.97
N GLY A 43 -10.52 3.28 8.53
CA GLY A 43 -9.13 3.61 8.20
C GLY A 43 -9.05 4.55 7.00
N PHE A 44 -9.88 4.28 5.99
CA PHE A 44 -10.01 5.12 4.81
C PHE A 44 -10.53 6.53 5.14
N TRP A 45 -11.64 6.64 5.86
CA TRP A 45 -12.24 7.93 6.20
C TRP A 45 -11.35 8.83 7.06
N ARG A 46 -10.50 8.25 7.92
CA ARG A 46 -9.47 9.04 8.64
C ARG A 46 -8.47 9.69 7.68
N ALA A 47 -8.09 9.01 6.61
CA ALA A 47 -7.19 9.56 5.60
C ALA A 47 -7.89 10.51 4.62
N TYR A 48 -9.22 10.38 4.45
CA TYR A 48 -10.01 11.18 3.50
C TYR A 48 -11.27 11.77 4.15
N PRO A 49 -11.16 12.84 4.97
CA PRO A 49 -12.30 13.43 5.67
C PRO A 49 -13.43 13.91 4.75
N ALA A 50 -13.11 14.40 3.55
CA ALA A 50 -14.11 14.82 2.56
C ALA A 50 -14.96 13.64 2.06
N LEU A 51 -14.37 12.45 1.94
CA LEU A 51 -15.09 11.24 1.55
C LEU A 51 -15.90 10.66 2.70
N ALA A 52 -15.41 10.81 3.94
CA ALA A 52 -16.17 10.49 5.14
C ALA A 52 -17.47 11.34 5.21
N ALA A 53 -17.36 12.65 4.97
CA ALA A 53 -18.51 13.55 4.93
C ALA A 53 -19.49 13.18 3.80
N ALA A 54 -18.97 12.78 2.64
CA ALA A 54 -19.78 12.30 1.51
C ALA A 54 -20.30 10.85 1.69
N ARG A 55 -19.90 10.15 2.76
CA ARG A 55 -20.18 8.74 3.02
C ARG A 55 -19.79 7.82 1.86
N LEU A 56 -18.71 8.16 1.16
CA LEU A 56 -18.19 7.37 0.04
C LEU A 56 -17.16 6.35 0.52
N SER A 57 -17.32 5.11 0.09
CA SER A 57 -16.30 4.08 0.21
C SER A 57 -15.14 4.33 -0.76
N PHE A 58 -14.02 3.61 -0.56
CA PHE A 58 -12.89 3.66 -1.48
C PHE A 58 -13.28 3.21 -2.89
N GLU A 59 -14.03 2.12 -3.00
CA GLU A 59 -14.49 1.54 -4.27
C GLU A 59 -15.44 2.48 -5.00
N GLU A 60 -16.28 3.21 -4.26
CA GLU A 60 -17.20 4.19 -4.85
C GLU A 60 -16.42 5.35 -5.49
N ILE A 61 -15.49 5.98 -4.75
CA ILE A 61 -14.73 7.12 -5.30
C ILE A 61 -13.70 6.69 -6.36
N ALA A 62 -13.14 5.47 -6.27
CA ALA A 62 -12.19 4.93 -7.23
C ALA A 62 -12.90 4.38 -8.49
N ASN A 63 -13.87 5.14 -9.00
CA ASN A 63 -14.71 4.80 -10.14
C ASN A 63 -14.65 5.91 -11.20
N PRO A 64 -14.43 5.58 -12.48
CA PRO A 64 -14.37 6.59 -13.56
C PRO A 64 -15.64 7.43 -13.67
N GLY A 65 -16.81 6.89 -13.28
CA GLY A 65 -18.08 7.62 -13.27
C GLY A 65 -18.07 8.87 -12.39
N HIS A 66 -17.23 8.94 -11.35
CA HIS A 66 -17.10 10.13 -10.52
C HIS A 66 -16.44 11.29 -11.26
N PHE A 67 -15.54 11.06 -12.21
CA PHE A 67 -14.99 12.13 -13.02
C PHE A 67 -16.06 12.83 -13.89
N ALA A 68 -17.12 12.11 -14.29
CA ALA A 68 -18.22 12.69 -15.05
C ALA A 68 -19.26 13.38 -14.15
N ARG A 69 -19.55 12.79 -12.98
CA ARG A 69 -20.59 13.29 -12.06
C ARG A 69 -20.11 14.43 -11.18
N ASP A 70 -18.90 14.31 -10.64
CA ASP A 70 -18.26 15.28 -9.75
C ASP A 70 -16.74 15.29 -10.01
N PRO A 71 -16.28 15.97 -11.08
CA PRO A 71 -14.87 16.04 -11.43
C PRO A 71 -14.02 16.68 -10.32
N GLN A 72 -14.57 17.61 -9.56
CA GLN A 72 -13.83 18.29 -8.49
C GLN A 72 -13.50 17.31 -7.36
N LEU A 73 -14.47 16.51 -6.93
CA LEU A 73 -14.25 15.48 -5.91
C LEU A 73 -13.29 14.39 -6.41
N ALA A 74 -13.46 13.92 -7.65
CA ALA A 74 -12.60 12.91 -8.25
C ALA A 74 -11.14 13.38 -8.37
N TRP A 75 -10.92 14.58 -8.93
CA TRP A 75 -9.57 15.15 -9.02
C TRP A 75 -8.99 15.48 -7.64
N GLY A 76 -9.80 15.92 -6.68
CA GLY A 76 -9.37 16.12 -5.30
C GLY A 76 -8.86 14.84 -4.66
N PHE A 77 -9.60 13.73 -4.81
CA PHE A 77 -9.20 12.42 -4.30
C PHE A 77 -7.88 11.92 -4.90
N TYR A 78 -7.76 11.90 -6.23
CA TYR A 78 -6.53 11.44 -6.89
C TYR A 78 -5.36 12.41 -6.71
N GLY A 79 -5.62 13.72 -6.67
CA GLY A 79 -4.62 14.74 -6.39
C GLY A 79 -4.02 14.62 -4.99
N HIS A 80 -4.87 14.40 -3.98
CA HIS A 80 -4.40 14.13 -2.62
C HIS A 80 -3.53 12.87 -2.55
N ARG A 81 -3.95 11.78 -3.21
CA ARG A 81 -3.16 10.54 -3.29
C ARG A 81 -1.80 10.76 -3.95
N LEU A 82 -1.76 11.53 -5.03
CA LEU A 82 -0.51 11.85 -5.71
C LEU A 82 0.44 12.65 -4.81
N ASP A 83 -0.06 13.63 -4.07
CA ASP A 83 0.74 14.41 -3.11
C ASP A 83 1.30 13.52 -1.99
N LEU A 84 0.49 12.59 -1.44
CA LEU A 84 0.97 11.59 -0.47
C LEU A 84 2.15 10.80 -1.03
N TYR A 85 2.02 10.18 -2.21
CA TYR A 85 3.11 9.39 -2.81
C TYR A 85 4.38 10.20 -3.06
N ARG A 86 4.25 11.48 -3.45
CA ARG A 86 5.42 12.35 -3.70
C ARG A 86 6.18 12.73 -2.44
N ARG A 87 5.50 12.75 -1.29
CA ARG A 87 6.11 13.09 0.01
C ARG A 87 6.61 11.87 0.77
N THR A 88 6.07 10.69 0.48
CA THR A 88 6.42 9.45 1.15
C THR A 88 7.86 9.03 0.83
N VAL A 89 8.64 8.78 1.88
CA VAL A 89 9.95 8.12 1.78
C VAL A 89 9.73 6.62 1.97
N PRO A 90 10.16 5.75 1.03
CA PRO A 90 10.03 4.31 1.18
C PRO A 90 10.77 3.78 2.42
N HIS A 91 10.09 2.99 3.24
CA HIS A 91 10.73 2.25 4.33
C HIS A 91 11.73 1.20 3.81
N GLU A 92 12.54 0.66 4.73
CA GLU A 92 13.65 -0.26 4.41
C GLU A 92 13.23 -1.49 3.61
N GLY A 93 11.99 -1.98 3.81
CA GLY A 93 11.45 -3.14 3.09
C GLY A 93 11.59 -3.04 1.58
N PHE A 94 11.31 -1.87 0.99
CA PHE A 94 11.47 -1.67 -0.46
C PHE A 94 12.94 -1.81 -0.91
N SER A 95 13.89 -1.36 -0.09
CA SER A 95 15.31 -1.49 -0.39
C SER A 95 15.78 -2.95 -0.31
N ILE A 96 15.20 -3.76 0.60
CA ILE A 96 15.44 -5.20 0.65
C ILE A 96 14.96 -5.88 -0.63
N LEU A 97 13.73 -5.59 -1.07
CA LEU A 97 13.18 -6.17 -2.31
C LEU A 97 14.03 -5.78 -3.53
N ARG A 98 14.53 -4.54 -3.59
CA ARG A 98 15.45 -4.12 -4.66
C ARG A 98 16.77 -4.89 -4.66
N ARG A 99 17.28 -5.29 -3.49
CA ARG A 99 18.48 -6.13 -3.41
C ARG A 99 18.21 -7.54 -3.90
N PHE A 100 17.05 -8.12 -3.56
CA PHE A 100 16.64 -9.43 -4.09
C PHE A 100 16.38 -9.43 -5.60
N ALA A 101 15.97 -8.30 -6.19
CA ALA A 101 15.77 -8.19 -7.63
C ALA A 101 17.06 -7.89 -8.42
N ALA A 102 18.16 -7.55 -7.74
CA ALA A 102 19.43 -7.19 -8.37
C ALA A 102 20.42 -8.36 -8.45
N THR A 103 20.10 -9.48 -7.81
CA THR A 103 20.79 -10.78 -7.94
C THR A 103 20.30 -11.54 -9.15
#